data_AF-A0A3M0W704-F1
#
_entry.id   AF-A0A3M0W704-F1
#
_cell.length_a   1.000
_cell.length_b   1.000
_cell.length_c   1.000
_cell.angle_alpha   90.00
_cell.angle_beta   90.00
_cell.angle_gamma   90.00
#
_symmetry.space_group_name_H-M   'P 1'
#
loop_
_entity.id
_entity.type
_entity.pdbx_description
1 polymer ?
#
loop_
_entity_poly.entity_id
_entity_poly.type
_entity_poly.pdbx_seq_one_letter_code
_entity_poly.pdbx_strand_id
1 'polypeptide(L)'
;MKFLPNFFARSSLRKIFICFPDPHFKQRKHKARIVSGQLNAEYAYVLQPGVGKVYTITDVEELHHWMVSHFEGRDEDSGIGDLFERVSEEENAADECVRIMSEETEEAKKVSRNKGRKFVAVYRRRLDPDWE
;
A
#
# COMPACT_ATOMS: atom_id res chain seq x y z
N MET A 1 11.91 -2.87 1.74
CA MET A 1 12.89 -1.77 1.88
C MET A 1 13.55 -1.98 3.23
N LYS A 2 14.79 -2.47 3.31
CA LYS A 2 15.44 -2.60 4.63
C LYS A 2 15.76 -1.19 5.10
N PHE A 3 15.38 -0.83 6.32
CA PHE A 3 15.73 0.43 7.00
C PHE A 3 14.85 1.66 6.73
N LEU A 4 13.57 1.51 6.39
CA LEU A 4 12.67 2.68 6.25
C LEU A 4 12.67 3.59 7.51
N PRO A 5 12.64 3.07 8.75
CA PRO A 5 12.71 3.90 9.96
C PRO A 5 14.02 4.67 10.17
N ASN A 6 15.10 4.36 9.44
CA ASN A 6 16.36 5.10 9.54
C ASN A 6 16.31 6.43 8.79
N PHE A 7 15.39 6.58 7.83
CA PHE A 7 15.26 7.79 7.01
C PHE A 7 14.14 8.71 7.49
N PHE A 8 13.10 8.14 8.10
CA PHE A 8 11.90 8.87 8.49
C PHE A 8 11.64 8.70 9.97
N ALA A 9 11.42 9.83 10.65
CA ALA A 9 10.96 9.83 12.02
C ALA A 9 9.55 9.22 12.13
N ARG A 10 9.18 8.76 13.33
CA ARG A 10 7.83 8.28 13.63
C ARG A 10 6.79 9.32 13.19
N SER A 11 5.74 8.87 12.50
CA SER A 11 4.60 9.69 12.11
C SER A 11 4.97 10.98 11.35
N SER A 12 6.04 10.95 10.57
CA SER A 12 6.49 12.10 9.77
C SER A 12 5.84 12.16 8.39
N LEU A 13 5.30 11.05 7.89
CA LEU A 13 4.73 10.95 6.55
C LEU A 13 3.19 10.98 6.57
N ARG A 14 2.61 11.58 5.53
CA ARG A 14 1.16 11.55 5.28
C ARG A 14 0.77 10.62 4.15
N LYS A 15 1.65 10.38 3.18
CA LYS A 15 1.35 9.59 1.98
C LYS A 15 2.55 8.73 1.62
N ILE A 16 2.30 7.45 1.36
CA ILE A 16 3.27 6.51 0.78
C ILE A 16 2.66 6.01 -0.53
N PHE A 17 3.44 6.01 -1.61
CA PHE A 17 3.00 5.52 -2.92
C PHE A 17 3.81 4.27 -3.30
N ILE A 18 3.11 3.20 -3.62
CA ILE A 18 3.66 1.93 -4.10
C ILE A 18 3.07 1.69 -5.49
N CYS A 19 3.74 2.24 -6.50
CA CYS A 19 3.26 2.24 -7.88
C CYS A 19 3.92 1.15 -8.70
N PHE A 20 3.14 0.20 -9.21
CA PHE A 20 3.58 -0.90 -10.07
C PHE A 20 4.81 -1.66 -9.51
N PRO A 21 4.75 -2.13 -8.25
CA PRO A 21 5.87 -2.85 -7.65
C PRO A 21 6.14 -4.17 -8.39
N ASP A 22 7.40 -4.63 -8.36
CA ASP A 22 7.77 -5.90 -8.98
C ASP A 22 6.97 -7.06 -8.32
N PRO A 23 6.19 -7.83 -9.11
CA PRO A 23 5.38 -8.93 -8.61
C PRO A 23 6.19 -10.11 -8.10
N HIS A 24 7.46 -10.21 -8.48
CA HIS A 24 8.36 -11.30 -8.12
C HIS A 24 7.72 -12.69 -8.28
N PHE A 25 7.15 -12.99 -9.46
CA PHE A 25 6.31 -14.16 -9.77
C PHE A 25 6.81 -15.54 -9.31
N LYS A 26 8.10 -15.72 -9.05
CA LYS A 26 8.63 -17.01 -8.57
C LYS A 26 8.47 -17.06 -7.06
N GLN A 27 7.83 -18.10 -6.52
CA GLN A 27 7.62 -18.27 -5.06
C GLN A 27 8.88 -18.00 -4.21
N ARG A 28 10.04 -18.52 -4.63
CA ARG A 28 11.33 -18.29 -3.95
C ARG A 28 11.73 -16.80 -3.80
N LYS A 29 11.10 -15.91 -4.58
CA LYS A 29 11.31 -14.46 -4.60
C LYS A 29 10.18 -13.68 -3.92
N HIS A 30 9.11 -14.31 -3.42
CA HIS A 30 8.00 -13.57 -2.79
C HIS A 30 8.46 -12.75 -1.58
N LYS A 31 9.50 -13.18 -0.86
CA LYS A 31 10.12 -12.42 0.23
C LYS A 31 10.70 -11.06 -0.18
N ALA A 32 10.89 -10.82 -1.48
CA ALA A 32 11.34 -9.55 -2.02
C ALA A 32 10.19 -8.59 -2.34
N ARG A 33 8.92 -9.04 -2.28
CA ARG A 33 7.75 -8.18 -2.50
C ARG A 33 7.77 -7.05 -1.47
N ILE A 34 7.41 -5.86 -1.91
CA ILE A 34 7.47 -4.65 -1.10
C ILE A 34 6.29 -4.54 -0.11
N VAL A 35 5.33 -5.47 -0.19
CA VAL A 35 4.21 -5.58 0.75
C VAL A 35 4.30 -6.92 1.48
N SER A 36 4.42 -6.84 2.79
CA SER A 36 4.47 -7.95 3.74
C SER A 36 4.05 -7.44 5.13
N GLY A 37 3.73 -8.33 6.08
CA GLY A 37 3.36 -7.90 7.43
C GLY A 37 4.42 -6.99 8.09
N GLN A 38 5.70 -7.39 8.01
CA GLN A 38 6.81 -6.57 8.55
C GLN A 38 6.90 -5.19 7.91
N LEU A 39 6.83 -5.09 6.57
CA LEU A 39 6.93 -3.80 5.89
C LEU A 39 5.72 -2.92 6.16
N ASN A 40 4.54 -3.51 6.29
CA ASN A 40 3.32 -2.80 6.66
C ASN A 40 3.41 -2.20 8.09
N ALA A 41 4.04 -2.91 9.03
CA ALA A 41 4.35 -2.33 10.35
C ALA A 41 5.32 -1.13 10.26
N GLU A 42 6.36 -1.23 9.42
CA GLU A 42 7.27 -0.11 9.17
C GLU A 42 6.55 1.09 8.51
N TYR A 43 5.63 0.83 7.56
CA TYR A 43 4.78 1.88 6.98
C TYR A 43 3.89 2.53 8.02
N ALA A 44 3.29 1.73 8.91
CA ALA A 44 2.45 2.22 9.99
C ALA A 44 3.23 3.11 10.98
N TYR A 45 4.49 2.79 11.25
CA TYR A 45 5.36 3.56 12.14
C TYR A 45 5.67 4.96 11.60
N VAL A 46 5.97 5.08 10.31
CA VAL A 46 6.35 6.37 9.70
C VAL A 46 5.13 7.20 9.31
N LEU A 47 3.95 6.60 9.14
CA LEU A 47 2.72 7.29 8.80
C LEU A 47 2.06 7.97 10.01
N GLN A 48 1.43 9.12 9.76
CA GLN A 48 0.60 9.83 10.74
C GLN A 48 -0.68 9.03 11.04
N PRO A 49 -0.97 8.66 12.29
CA PRO A 49 -2.22 8.02 12.66
C PRO A 49 -3.44 8.88 12.32
N GLY A 50 -4.53 8.26 11.87
CA GLY A 50 -5.80 8.90 11.52
C GLY A 50 -5.83 9.67 10.19
N VAL A 51 -4.67 10.05 9.64
CA VAL A 51 -4.58 10.88 8.41
C VAL A 51 -3.74 10.22 7.33
N GLY A 52 -2.69 9.50 7.71
CA GLY A 52 -1.72 8.91 6.80
C GLY A 52 -2.34 7.84 5.90
N LYS A 53 -1.91 7.78 4.63
CA LYS A 53 -2.39 6.80 3.64
C LYS A 53 -1.25 6.09 2.90
N VAL A 54 -1.44 4.81 2.62
CA VAL A 54 -0.66 4.04 1.65
C VAL A 54 -1.48 3.86 0.39
N TYR A 55 -0.96 4.32 -0.73
CA TYR A 55 -1.55 4.20 -2.06
C TYR A 55 -0.84 3.08 -2.80
N THR A 56 -1.58 2.06 -3.24
CA THR A 56 -1.03 0.95 -4.02
C THR A 56 -1.73 0.86 -5.37
N ILE A 57 -0.95 0.60 -6.43
CA ILE A 57 -1.46 0.32 -7.77
C ILE A 57 -0.60 -0.74 -8.45
N THR A 58 -1.23 -1.67 -9.16
CA THR A 58 -0.54 -2.68 -9.99
C THR A 58 -1.42 -3.08 -11.16
N ASP A 59 -0.82 -3.62 -12.21
CA ASP A 59 -1.49 -4.28 -13.34
C ASP A 59 -1.56 -5.82 -13.19
N VAL A 60 -1.06 -6.36 -12.07
CA VAL A 60 -1.05 -7.80 -11.78
C VAL A 60 -2.06 -8.13 -10.67
N GLU A 61 -3.15 -8.81 -11.05
CA GLU A 61 -4.26 -9.14 -10.14
C GLU A 61 -3.83 -10.01 -8.94
N GLU A 62 -2.96 -11.01 -9.16
CA GLU A 62 -2.41 -11.84 -8.08
C GLU A 62 -1.62 -11.00 -7.06
N LEU A 63 -0.83 -10.03 -7.55
CA LEU A 63 -0.09 -9.13 -6.67
C LEU A 63 -1.03 -8.19 -5.92
N HIS A 64 -2.10 -7.72 -6.57
CA HIS A 64 -3.13 -6.94 -5.89
C HIS A 64 -3.76 -7.71 -4.73
N HIS A 65 -4.17 -8.96 -4.96
CA HIS A 65 -4.73 -9.80 -3.90
C HIS A 65 -3.74 -10.06 -2.77
N TRP A 66 -2.46 -10.28 -3.08
CA TRP A 66 -1.39 -10.37 -2.08
C TRP A 66 -1.29 -9.09 -1.24
N MET A 67 -1.29 -7.92 -1.88
CA MET A 67 -1.22 -6.66 -1.12
C MET A 67 -2.43 -6.50 -0.21
N VAL A 68 -3.63 -6.80 -0.72
CA VAL A 68 -4.87 -6.75 0.05
C VAL A 68 -4.83 -7.69 1.25
N SER A 69 -4.43 -8.95 1.07
CA SER A 69 -4.39 -9.93 2.16
C SER A 69 -3.45 -9.52 3.29
N HIS A 70 -2.30 -8.91 2.98
CA HIS A 70 -1.32 -8.48 3.97
C HIS A 70 -1.69 -7.18 4.68
N PHE A 71 -2.38 -6.25 4.02
CA PHE A 71 -2.90 -5.05 4.69
C PHE A 71 -4.12 -5.35 5.56
N GLU A 72 -4.96 -6.29 5.14
CA GLU A 72 -6.14 -6.70 5.89
C GLU A 72 -5.86 -7.81 6.93
N GLY A 73 -4.60 -8.22 7.08
CA GLY A 73 -4.17 -9.21 8.08
C GLY A 73 -4.75 -10.61 7.88
N ARG A 74 -5.15 -10.98 6.65
CA ARG A 74 -5.80 -12.28 6.37
C ARG A 74 -4.84 -13.46 6.32
N ASP A 75 -3.59 -13.20 5.92
CA ASP A 75 -2.59 -14.25 5.71
C ASP A 75 -1.74 -14.53 6.95
N GLU A 76 -1.69 -13.59 7.91
CA GLU A 76 -0.78 -13.62 9.05
C GLU A 76 -1.44 -12.96 10.28
N ASP A 77 -1.46 -13.64 11.43
CA ASP A 77 -1.82 -13.05 12.73
C ASP A 77 -0.70 -12.09 13.18
N SER A 78 -0.69 -10.92 12.55
CA SER A 78 0.41 -9.95 12.57
C SER A 78 0.00 -8.61 13.21
N GLY A 79 -1.27 -8.47 13.61
CA GLY A 79 -1.85 -7.21 14.08
C GLY A 79 -1.98 -6.11 13.01
N ILE A 80 -1.55 -6.37 11.76
CA ILE A 80 -1.56 -5.35 10.69
C ILE A 80 -2.98 -4.90 10.32
N GLY A 81 -3.95 -5.82 10.35
CA GLY A 81 -5.36 -5.50 10.11
C GLY A 81 -5.93 -4.45 11.08
N ASP A 82 -5.36 -4.34 12.29
CA ASP A 82 -5.76 -3.35 13.29
C ASP A 82 -5.07 -1.99 13.09
N LEU A 83 -4.02 -1.94 12.26
CA LEU A 83 -3.28 -0.70 12.00
C LEU A 83 -3.86 0.08 10.82
N PHE A 84 -4.54 -0.59 9.89
CA PHE A 84 -5.01 0.00 8.65
C PHE A 84 -6.51 -0.20 8.44
N GLU A 85 -7.10 0.71 7.67
CA GLU A 85 -8.45 0.57 7.15
C GLU A 85 -8.46 0.82 5.65
N ARG A 86 -9.22 0.01 4.92
CA ARG A 86 -9.36 0.18 3.48
C ARG A 86 -10.21 1.41 3.20
N VAL A 87 -9.70 2.28 2.34
CA VAL A 87 -10.43 3.46 1.85
C VAL A 87 -11.48 2.99 0.83
N SER A 88 -12.69 3.54 0.91
CA SER A 88 -13.79 3.15 0.02
C SER A 88 -13.54 3.57 -1.43
N GLU A 89 -14.23 2.93 -2.36
CA GLU A 89 -14.11 3.27 -3.78
C GLU A 89 -14.61 4.69 -4.08
N GLU A 90 -15.62 5.18 -3.36
CA GLU A 90 -16.14 6.54 -3.51
C GLU A 90 -15.09 7.59 -3.11
N GLU A 91 -14.39 7.35 -1.98
CA GLU A 91 -13.32 8.25 -1.56
C GLU A 91 -12.12 8.15 -2.50
N ASN A 92 -11.76 6.95 -2.95
CA ASN A 92 -10.70 6.77 -3.94
C ASN A 92 -11.00 7.50 -5.25
N ALA A 93 -12.25 7.48 -5.72
CA ALA A 93 -12.67 8.17 -6.93
C ALA A 93 -12.59 9.71 -6.79
N ALA A 94 -12.76 10.23 -5.58
CA ALA A 94 -12.63 11.66 -5.28
C ALA A 94 -11.20 12.10 -4.95
N ASP A 95 -10.27 11.18 -4.67
CA ASP A 95 -8.90 11.49 -4.28
C ASP A 95 -8.02 11.77 -5.51
N GLU A 96 -7.57 13.03 -5.65
CA GLU A 96 -6.68 13.43 -6.74
C GLU A 96 -5.38 12.62 -6.79
N CYS A 97 -4.85 12.16 -5.65
CA CYS A 97 -3.65 11.34 -5.62
C CYS A 97 -3.87 9.99 -6.30
N VAL A 98 -5.07 9.41 -6.21
CA VAL A 98 -5.44 8.17 -6.90
C VAL A 98 -5.48 8.40 -8.41
N ARG A 99 -6.08 9.51 -8.85
CA ARG A 99 -6.10 9.91 -10.27
C ARG A 99 -4.68 10.06 -10.82
N ILE A 100 -3.86 10.89 -10.18
CA ILE A 100 -2.47 11.15 -10.61
C ILE A 100 -1.67 9.85 -10.67
N MET A 101 -1.73 9.02 -9.62
CA MET A 101 -1.04 7.73 -9.57
C MET A 101 -1.48 6.79 -10.71
N SER A 102 -2.73 6.87 -11.13
CA SER A 102 -3.32 6.01 -12.16
C SER A 102 -3.10 6.50 -13.58
N GLU A 103 -2.64 7.74 -13.79
CA GLU A 103 -2.57 8.38 -15.11
C GLU A 103 -1.19 8.91 -15.48
N GLU A 104 -0.42 9.40 -14.50
CA GLU A 104 0.75 10.23 -14.79
C GLU A 104 2.09 9.47 -14.83
N THR A 105 2.17 8.28 -14.23
CA THR A 105 3.39 7.48 -14.27
C THR A 105 3.58 6.82 -15.64
N GLU A 106 4.83 6.58 -16.04
CA GLU A 106 5.14 5.91 -17.31
C GLU A 106 4.54 4.49 -17.38
N GLU A 107 4.61 3.74 -16.28
CA GLU A 107 3.96 2.44 -16.13
C GLU A 107 2.44 2.54 -16.28
N ALA A 108 1.80 3.52 -15.66
CA ALA A 108 0.36 3.73 -15.79
C ALA A 108 -0.05 4.01 -17.25
N LYS A 109 0.69 4.89 -17.94
CA LYS A 109 0.46 5.21 -19.36
C LYS A 109 0.66 3.99 -20.24
N LYS A 110 1.69 3.19 -19.98
CA LYS A 110 1.98 1.93 -20.68
C LYS A 110 0.84 0.93 -20.53
N VAL A 111 0.32 0.74 -19.32
CA VAL A 111 -0.82 -0.15 -19.05
C VAL A 111 -2.06 0.31 -19.81
N SER A 112 -2.37 1.62 -19.79
CA SER A 112 -3.49 2.18 -20.56
C SER A 112 -3.35 1.95 -22.07
N ARG A 113 -2.15 2.20 -22.63
CA ARG A 113 -1.88 1.95 -24.06
C ARG A 113 -2.10 0.49 -24.45
N ASN A 114 -1.77 -0.42 -23.55
CA ASN A 114 -1.95 -1.86 -23.73
C ASN A 114 -3.38 -2.35 -23.39
N LYS A 115 -4.29 -1.44 -23.04
CA LYS A 115 -5.65 -1.75 -22.55
C LYS A 115 -5.64 -2.71 -21.35
N GLY A 116 -4.58 -2.68 -20.56
CA GLY A 116 -4.44 -3.46 -19.33
C GLY A 116 -5.32 -2.89 -18.22
N ARG A 117 -5.70 -3.76 -17.28
CA ARG A 117 -6.42 -3.36 -16.06
C ARG A 117 -5.43 -2.79 -15.05
N LYS A 118 -5.90 -1.84 -14.24
CA LYS A 118 -5.17 -1.30 -13.10
C LYS A 118 -5.97 -1.62 -11.84
N PHE A 119 -5.31 -2.19 -10.86
CA PHE A 119 -5.89 -2.56 -9.58
C PHE A 119 -5.35 -1.62 -8.51
N VAL A 120 -6.24 -0.83 -7.93
CA VAL A 120 -5.91 0.14 -6.88
C VAL A 120 -6.39 -0.38 -5.53
N ALA A 121 -5.57 -0.18 -4.50
CA ALA A 121 -6.03 -0.28 -3.11
C ALA A 121 -5.34 0.80 -2.28
N VAL A 122 -6.12 1.54 -1.51
CA VAL A 122 -5.63 2.58 -0.61
C VAL A 122 -6.01 2.22 0.81
N TYR A 123 -5.05 2.39 1.71
CA TYR A 123 -5.22 2.10 3.14
C TYR A 123 -4.91 3.33 3.96
N ARG A 124 -5.85 3.74 4.81
CA ARG A 124 -5.63 4.78 5.81
C ARG A 124 -5.06 4.15 7.08
N ARG A 125 -4.06 4.80 7.67
CA ARG A 125 -3.51 4.43 8.97
C ARG A 125 -4.53 4.81 10.05
N ARG A 126 -5.00 3.82 10.81
CA ARG A 126 -5.89 4.04 11.96
C ARG A 126 -5.19 4.85 13.06
N LEU A 127 -5.98 5.42 13.96
CA LEU A 127 -5.45 6.03 15.18
C LEU A 127 -4.74 4.96 16.03
N ASP A 128 -3.72 5.38 16.78
CA ASP A 128 -3.19 4.53 17.85
C ASP A 128 -4.29 4.41 18.93
N PRO A 129 -4.48 3.24 19.55
CA PRO A 129 -5.46 3.09 20.61
C PRO A 129 -5.09 3.97 21.81
N ASP A 130 -6.10 4.44 22.53
CA ASP A 130 -5.91 5.14 23.80
C ASP A 130 -5.52 4.11 24.86
N TRP A 131 -4.25 4.11 25.26
CA TRP A 131 -3.77 3.32 26.39
C TRP A 131 -3.89 4.21 27.63
N GLU A 132 -4.97 4.05 28.40
CA GLU A 132 -5.08 4.59 29.77
C GLU A 132 -4.25 3.77 30.77
#